data_AF-A0A6J7HLA6-F1
#
_entry.id   AF-A0A6J7HLA6-F1
#
_cell.length_a   1.000
_cell.length_b   1.000
_cell.length_c   1.000
_cell.angle_alpha   90.00
_cell.angle_beta   90.00
_cell.angle_gamma   90.00
#
_symmetry.space_group_name_H-M   'P 1'
#
loop_
_entity.id
_entity.type
_entity.pdbx_description
1 polymer ?
#
loop_
_entity_poly.entity_id
_entity_poly.type
_entity_poly.pdbx_seq_one_letter_code
_entity_poly.pdbx_strand_id
1 'polypeptide(L)'
;MHPVKVSEPNSSLPSLDRLVYLMSAELQDDDLPLWEIVWHLNRLAPSASLDDKIRLSRRAVSVLVGHNDLWRGEWPGGPLAPLTQSETQTLASDEAAWHDPEHATLLVWLREEGFTEPDQSG
;
A
#
# COMPACT_ATOMS: atom_id res chain seq x y z
N MET A 1 -36.20 3.05 -24.07
CA MET A 1 -34.88 3.16 -23.40
C MET A 1 -35.09 2.85 -21.93
N HIS A 2 -34.66 1.68 -21.47
CA HIS A 2 -34.64 1.40 -20.03
C HIS A 2 -33.38 2.02 -19.43
N PRO A 3 -33.47 2.79 -18.32
CA PRO A 3 -32.28 3.22 -17.63
C PRO A 3 -31.55 1.99 -17.11
N VAL A 4 -30.28 1.84 -17.52
CA VAL A 4 -29.37 0.87 -16.93
C VAL A 4 -29.25 1.27 -15.46
N LYS A 5 -29.83 0.46 -14.56
CA LYS A 5 -29.57 0.59 -13.12
C LYS A 5 -28.08 0.35 -12.94
N VAL A 6 -27.33 1.43 -12.71
CA VAL A 6 -25.96 1.34 -12.19
C VAL A 6 -26.10 0.63 -10.84
N SER A 7 -25.60 -0.61 -10.77
CA SER A 7 -25.54 -1.38 -9.53
C SER A 7 -24.92 -0.50 -8.44
N GLU A 8 -25.51 -0.51 -7.25
CA GLU A 8 -25.02 0.30 -6.14
C GLU A 8 -23.51 0.03 -5.93
N PRO A 9 -22.69 1.08 -5.81
CA PRO A 9 -21.25 0.92 -5.65
C PRO A 9 -20.96 0.09 -4.39
N ASN A 10 -20.19 -1.00 -4.55
CA ASN A 10 -19.92 -1.97 -3.50
C ASN A 10 -19.42 -1.27 -2.22
N SER A 11 -20.17 -1.39 -1.13
CA SER A 11 -19.81 -0.84 0.18
C SER A 11 -19.00 -1.82 1.03
N SER A 12 -18.96 -3.09 0.63
CA SER A 12 -18.28 -4.13 1.41
C SER A 12 -16.79 -4.16 1.08
N LEU A 13 -15.97 -3.86 2.09
CA LEU A 13 -14.53 -4.07 2.02
C LEU A 13 -14.20 -5.56 1.81
N PRO A 14 -13.09 -5.88 1.12
CA PRO A 14 -12.58 -7.25 1.09
C PRO A 14 -12.19 -7.70 2.49
N SER A 15 -12.10 -9.03 2.70
CA SER A 15 -11.44 -9.56 3.89
C SER A 15 -9.96 -9.17 3.91
N LEU A 16 -9.35 -9.17 5.10
CA LEU A 16 -7.92 -8.96 5.27
C LEU A 16 -7.11 -9.94 4.42
N ASP A 17 -7.41 -11.24 4.48
CA ASP A 17 -6.68 -12.27 3.73
C ASP A 17 -6.78 -12.05 2.22
N ARG A 18 -7.94 -11.61 1.72
CA ARG A 18 -8.11 -11.30 0.30
C ARG A 18 -7.29 -10.09 -0.10
N LEU A 19 -7.24 -9.05 0.74
CA LEU A 19 -6.42 -7.87 0.45
C LEU A 19 -4.94 -8.23 0.46
N VAL A 20 -4.47 -8.95 1.48
CA VAL A 20 -3.07 -9.41 1.58
C VAL A 20 -2.71 -10.25 0.36
N TYR A 21 -3.54 -11.21 -0.04
CA TYR A 21 -3.32 -12.01 -1.25
C TYR A 21 -3.14 -11.16 -2.50
N LEU A 22 -4.00 -10.15 -2.71
CA LEU A 22 -3.90 -9.26 -3.85
C LEU A 22 -2.61 -8.43 -3.82
N MET A 23 -2.26 -7.85 -2.67
CA MET A 23 -1.06 -7.01 -2.54
C MET A 23 0.22 -7.83 -2.64
N SER A 24 0.23 -9.07 -2.13
CA SER A 24 1.35 -9.99 -2.33
C SER A 24 1.54 -10.37 -3.80
N ALA A 25 0.47 -10.46 -4.59
CA ALA A 25 0.59 -10.71 -6.02
C ALA A 25 1.19 -9.51 -6.75
N GLU A 26 0.77 -8.27 -6.43
CA GLU A 26 1.37 -7.05 -6.99
C GLU A 26 2.85 -6.92 -6.60
N LEU A 27 3.19 -7.26 -5.33
CA LEU A 27 4.57 -7.24 -4.82
C LEU A 27 5.52 -8.21 -5.53
N GLN A 28 5.01 -9.28 -6.13
CA GLN A 28 5.83 -10.21 -6.92
C GLN A 28 6.23 -9.61 -8.27
N ASP A 29 5.48 -8.63 -8.75
CA ASP A 29 5.70 -8.00 -10.05
C ASP A 29 6.53 -6.71 -9.92
N ASP A 30 6.33 -5.92 -8.86
CA ASP A 30 7.06 -4.67 -8.61
C ASP A 30 7.06 -4.27 -7.12
N ASP A 31 7.92 -3.31 -6.75
CA ASP A 31 7.85 -2.66 -5.44
C ASP A 31 6.47 -2.00 -5.25
N LEU A 32 5.86 -2.11 -4.06
CA LEU A 32 4.49 -1.63 -3.81
C LEU A 32 4.48 -0.38 -2.93
N PRO A 33 4.06 0.80 -3.43
CA PRO A 33 3.86 1.97 -2.59
C PRO A 33 2.71 1.74 -1.59
N LEU A 34 2.92 2.10 -0.32
CA LEU A 34 1.90 1.84 0.72
C LEU A 34 0.56 2.56 0.46
N TRP A 35 0.58 3.72 -0.19
CA TRP A 35 -0.63 4.48 -0.53
C TRP A 35 -1.50 3.76 -1.58
N GLU A 36 -0.92 2.91 -2.43
CA GLU A 36 -1.68 2.17 -3.44
C GLU A 36 -2.66 1.18 -2.83
N ILE A 37 -2.39 0.66 -1.63
CA ILE A 37 -3.30 -0.25 -0.93
C ILE A 37 -4.67 0.43 -0.71
N VAL A 38 -4.69 1.70 -0.30
CA VAL A 38 -5.94 2.46 -0.15
C VAL A 38 -6.56 2.76 -1.52
N TRP A 39 -5.76 3.01 -2.56
CA TRP A 39 -6.28 3.17 -3.92
C TRP A 39 -6.98 1.91 -4.44
N HIS A 40 -6.40 0.72 -4.22
CA HIS A 40 -7.03 -0.55 -4.52
C HIS A 40 -8.36 -0.71 -3.78
N LEU A 41 -8.42 -0.33 -2.51
CA LEU A 41 -9.67 -0.34 -1.75
C LEU A 41 -10.71 0.66 -2.27
N ASN A 42 -10.28 1.84 -2.77
CA ASN A 42 -11.18 2.78 -3.45
C ASN A 42 -11.78 2.20 -4.74
N ARG A 43 -11.08 1.29 -5.43
CA ARG A 43 -11.61 0.58 -6.59
C ARG A 43 -12.53 -0.58 -6.21
N LEU A 44 -12.16 -1.37 -5.19
CA LEU A 44 -12.88 -2.57 -4.77
C LEU A 44 -14.16 -2.26 -3.99
N ALA A 45 -14.11 -1.22 -3.15
CA ALA A 45 -15.18 -0.80 -2.26
C ALA A 45 -15.30 0.74 -2.22
N PRO A 46 -15.65 1.39 -3.34
CA PRO A 46 -15.68 2.85 -3.45
C PRO A 46 -16.54 3.52 -2.37
N SER A 47 -17.67 2.90 -2.01
CA SER A 47 -18.61 3.45 -1.01
C SER A 47 -18.20 3.23 0.43
N ALA A 48 -17.18 2.41 0.72
CA ALA A 48 -16.70 2.23 2.09
C ALA A 48 -16.05 3.52 2.61
N SER A 49 -16.17 3.75 3.92
CA SER A 49 -15.60 4.93 4.58
C SER A 49 -14.08 4.95 4.41
N LEU A 50 -13.49 6.15 4.35
CA LEU A 50 -12.03 6.29 4.28
C LEU A 50 -11.36 5.69 5.52
N ASP A 51 -11.92 5.92 6.71
CA ASP A 51 -11.40 5.41 7.98
C ASP A 51 -11.32 3.88 8.01
N ASP A 52 -12.35 3.19 7.50
CA ASP A 52 -12.35 1.73 7.46
C ASP A 52 -11.34 1.19 6.44
N LYS A 53 -11.16 1.89 5.30
CA LYS A 53 -10.12 1.56 4.31
C LYS A 53 -8.73 1.71 4.92
N ILE A 54 -8.44 2.84 5.57
CA ILE A 54 -7.16 3.08 6.24
C ILE A 54 -6.90 2.02 7.31
N ARG A 55 -7.91 1.72 8.14
CA ARG A 55 -7.79 0.69 9.19
C ARG A 55 -7.48 -0.68 8.60
N LEU A 56 -8.14 -1.06 7.50
CA LEU A 56 -7.86 -2.32 6.80
C LEU A 56 -6.47 -2.32 6.17
N SER A 57 -6.06 -1.22 5.53
CA SER A 57 -4.72 -1.07 4.95
C SER A 57 -3.62 -1.20 6.00
N ARG A 58 -3.74 -0.54 7.16
CA ARG A 58 -2.78 -0.68 8.27
C ARG A 58 -2.63 -2.13 8.71
N ARG A 59 -3.73 -2.88 8.80
CA ARG A 59 -3.70 -4.32 9.13
C ARG A 59 -3.02 -5.14 8.04
N ALA A 60 -3.28 -4.84 6.77
CA ALA A 60 -2.64 -5.53 5.65
C ALA A 60 -1.14 -5.28 5.61
N VAL A 61 -0.71 -4.01 5.77
CA VAL A 61 0.71 -3.65 5.87
C VAL A 61 1.38 -4.40 7.01
N SER A 62 0.77 -4.44 8.20
CA SER A 62 1.31 -5.18 9.35
C SER A 62 1.51 -6.68 9.08
N VAL A 63 0.73 -7.30 8.19
CA VAL A 63 0.94 -8.70 7.78
C VAL A 63 2.05 -8.79 6.74
N LEU A 64 2.05 -7.91 5.74
CA LEU A 64 3.01 -7.92 4.63
C LEU A 64 4.44 -7.67 5.12
N VAL A 65 4.66 -6.74 6.05
CA VAL A 65 5.99 -6.46 6.62
C VAL A 65 6.57 -7.62 7.44
N GLY A 66 5.79 -8.66 7.74
CA GLY A 66 6.32 -9.89 8.34
C GLY A 66 7.21 -10.71 7.38
N HIS A 67 7.16 -10.38 6.08
CA HIS A 67 7.86 -11.10 5.01
C HIS A 67 8.51 -10.15 3.98
N ASN A 68 8.44 -8.84 4.20
CA ASN A 68 8.87 -7.81 3.26
C ASN A 68 9.51 -6.65 4.03
N ASP A 69 10.41 -5.94 3.36
CA ASP A 69 11.09 -4.77 3.92
C ASP A 69 10.34 -3.48 3.56
N LEU A 70 10.45 -2.50 4.46
CA LEU A 70 9.97 -1.15 4.20
C LEU A 70 11.12 -0.24 3.75
N TRP A 71 10.90 0.45 2.65
CA TRP A 71 11.85 1.37 2.05
C TRP A 71 11.23 2.76 1.93
N ARG A 72 12.06 3.80 2.06
CA ARG A 72 11.67 5.15 1.64
C ARG A 72 11.96 5.30 0.16
N GLY A 73 11.11 6.05 -0.53
CA GLY A 73 11.27 6.27 -1.96
C GLY A 73 10.78 7.63 -2.41
N GLU A 74 10.78 7.79 -3.72
CA GLU A 74 10.13 8.90 -4.41
C GLU A 74 8.84 8.42 -5.08
N TRP A 75 8.36 9.18 -6.06
CA TRP A 75 7.28 8.74 -6.95
C TRP A 75 7.71 7.49 -7.75
N PRO A 76 6.75 6.70 -8.25
CA PRO A 76 7.05 5.47 -8.99
C PRO A 76 8.10 5.65 -10.09
N GLY A 77 9.05 4.71 -10.12
CA GLY A 77 10.23 4.74 -10.99
C GLY A 77 11.42 5.55 -10.45
N GLY A 78 11.28 6.18 -9.27
CA GLY A 78 12.36 6.85 -8.57
C GLY A 78 13.21 5.91 -7.70
N PRO A 79 14.34 6.40 -7.16
CA PRO A 79 15.23 5.59 -6.33
C PRO A 79 14.60 5.24 -4.97
N LEU A 80 14.87 4.04 -4.48
CA LEU A 80 14.52 3.60 -3.14
C LEU A 80 15.75 3.53 -2.23
N ALA A 81 15.55 3.79 -0.93
CA ALA A 81 16.57 3.62 0.09
C ALA A 81 15.98 2.98 1.37
N PRO A 82 16.80 2.31 2.19
CA PRO A 82 16.33 1.81 3.48
C PRO A 82 15.84 2.96 4.36
N LEU A 83 14.81 2.67 5.17
CA LEU A 83 14.35 3.59 6.20
C LEU A 83 15.43 3.82 7.26
N THR A 84 15.57 5.06 7.70
CA THR A 84 16.29 5.38 8.92
C THR A 84 15.49 4.98 10.15
N GLN A 85 16.16 4.80 11.29
CA GLN A 85 15.51 4.43 12.55
C GLN A 85 14.39 5.42 12.96
N SER A 86 14.61 6.72 12.73
CA SER A 86 13.61 7.76 13.00
C SER A 86 12.37 7.65 12.10
N GLU A 87 12.56 7.29 10.84
CA GLU A 87 11.44 7.09 9.90
C GLU A 87 10.65 5.84 10.26
N THR A 88 11.32 4.73 10.61
CA THR A 88 10.64 3.53 11.12
C THR A 88 9.77 3.82 12.34
N GLN A 89 10.28 4.62 13.30
CA GLN A 89 9.51 5.02 14.48
C GLN A 89 8.30 5.90 14.11
N THR A 90 8.48 6.81 13.16
CA THR A 90 7.41 7.69 12.67
C THR A 90 6.30 6.88 12.00
N LEU A 91 6.68 5.90 11.17
CA LEU A 91 5.74 5.05 10.44
C LEU A 91 4.97 4.08 11.32
N ALA A 92 5.53 3.70 12.47
CA ALA A 92 4.84 2.91 13.47
C ALA A 92 3.71 3.68 14.18
N SER A 93 3.65 5.01 14.04
CA SER A 93 2.57 5.83 14.60
C SER A 93 1.25 5.66 13.83
N ASP A 94 0.13 5.68 14.58
CA ASP A 94 -1.22 5.72 14.01
C ASP A 94 -1.50 7.02 13.24
N GLU A 95 -0.71 8.08 13.49
CA GLU A 95 -0.82 9.38 12.81
C GLU A 95 -0.06 9.42 11.48
N ALA A 96 0.75 8.41 11.15
CA ALA A 96 1.53 8.41 9.91
C ALA A 96 0.60 8.38 8.69
N ALA A 97 0.64 9.45 7.88
CA ALA A 97 -0.23 9.63 6.72
C ALA A 97 0.28 8.95 5.44
N TRP A 98 1.03 7.84 5.54
CA TRP A 98 1.60 7.14 4.37
C TRP A 98 0.56 6.64 3.36
N HIS A 99 -0.71 6.61 3.75
CA HIS A 99 -1.84 6.19 2.91
C HIS A 99 -2.33 7.29 1.96
N ASP A 100 -1.90 8.52 2.17
CA ASP A 100 -2.26 9.69 1.36
C ASP A 100 -0.97 10.41 0.93
N PRO A 101 -0.52 10.22 -0.33
CA PRO A 101 0.76 10.75 -0.77
C PRO A 101 0.78 12.29 -0.85
N GLU A 102 -0.37 12.96 -0.86
CA GLU A 102 -0.44 14.43 -0.85
C GLU A 102 -0.15 15.02 0.54
N HIS A 103 -0.46 14.25 1.59
CA HIS A 103 -0.28 14.65 2.99
C HIS A 103 0.85 13.88 3.70
N ALA A 104 1.39 12.85 3.07
CA ALA A 104 2.50 12.07 3.59
C ALA A 104 3.77 12.92 3.67
N THR A 105 4.44 12.90 4.83
CA THR A 105 5.78 13.45 4.99
C THR A 105 6.87 12.59 4.34
N LEU A 106 6.54 11.33 4.03
CA LEU A 106 7.44 10.33 3.48
C LEU A 106 6.67 9.36 2.59
N LEU A 107 7.16 9.11 1.39
CA LEU A 107 6.67 8.02 0.53
C LEU A 107 7.37 6.72 0.92
N VAL A 108 6.58 5.67 1.11
CA VAL A 108 7.03 4.39 1.63
C VAL A 108 6.58 3.27 0.72
N TRP A 109 7.48 2.32 0.55
CA TRP A 109 7.36 1.19 -0.35
C TRP A 109 7.55 -0.12 0.44
N LEU A 110 6.80 -1.14 0.06
CA LEU A 110 7.06 -2.54 0.41
C LEU A 110 7.90 -3.15 -0.70
N ARG A 111 8.89 -3.94 -0.29
CA ARG A 111 9.79 -4.66 -1.19
C ARG A 111 10.06 -6.06 -0.65
N GLU A 112 10.17 -7.05 -1.53
CA GLU A 112 10.53 -8.41 -1.12
C GLU A 112 11.90 -8.44 -0.42
N GLU A 113 11.99 -9.19 0.68
CA GLU A 113 13.20 -9.31 1.48
C GLU A 113 14.34 -9.91 0.63
N GLY A 114 15.49 -9.24 0.58
CA GLY A 114 16.67 -9.73 -0.15
C GLY A 114 16.77 -9.35 -1.64
N PHE A 115 15.92 -8.46 -2.15
CA PHE A 115 16.12 -7.87 -3.48
C PHE A 115 17.27 -6.85 -3.47
N THR A 116 18.50 -7.32 -3.69
CA THR A 116 19.60 -6.45 -4.17
C THR A 116 19.37 -6.16 -5.65
N GLU A 117 19.40 -4.87 -6.03
CA GLU A 117 19.39 -4.48 -7.45
C GLU A 117 20.39 -5.35 -8.24
N PRO A 118 20.03 -5.81 -9.45
CA PRO A 118 21.01 -6.46 -10.31
C PRO A 118 22.13 -5.47 -10.58
N ASP A 119 23.32 -5.83 -10.13
CA ASP A 119 24.58 -5.11 -10.31
C ASP A 119 24.67 -4.61 -11.77
N GLN A 120 24.43 -3.31 -12.00
CA GLN A 120 24.65 -2.67 -13.29
C GLN A 120 26.15 -2.40 -13.47
N SER A 121 26.93 -3.48 -13.43
CA SER A 121 28.33 -3.50 -13.82
C SER A 121 28.42 -4.09 -15.21
N GLY A 122 28.32 -3.23 -16.24
CA GLY A 122 28.50 -3.56 -17.65
C GLY A 122 29.15 -2.42 -18.42
#